data_AF-A0A314YT54-F1
#
_entry.id   AF-A0A314YT54-F1
#
_cell.length_a   1.000
_cell.length_b   1.000
_cell.length_c   1.000
_cell.angle_alpha   90.00
_cell.angle_beta   90.00
_cell.angle_gamma   90.00
#
_symmetry.space_group_name_H-M   'P 1'
#
loop_
_entity.id
_entity.type
_entity.pdbx_description
1 polymer ?
#
loop_
_entity_poly.entity_id
_entity_poly.type
_entity_poly.pdbx_seq_one_letter_code
_entity_poly.pdbx_strand_id
1 'polypeptide(L)'
;MGKLKFEHPQEINSAHMTTSPLDSEEFIRQGHMVIDFIADYYKTIEKYPVLSQVQPGYLKKRLPESASYDPEPIEIILQDVHDHIVPDLTHWQSTR
;
A
#
# COMPACT_ATOMS: atom_id res chain seq x y z
N MET A 1 10.74 15.80 -3.53
CA MET A 1 10.15 15.08 -4.68
C MET A 1 10.83 13.72 -4.76
N GLY A 2 10.31 12.72 -4.06
CA GLY A 2 10.71 11.33 -4.21
C GLY A 2 9.41 10.56 -4.29
N LYS A 3 9.11 9.95 -5.44
CA LYS A 3 8.08 8.90 -5.47
C LYS A 3 8.62 7.80 -4.57
N LEU A 4 7.81 7.24 -3.67
CA LEU A 4 8.12 5.95 -3.07
C LEU A 4 8.32 4.99 -4.24
N LYS A 5 9.58 4.62 -4.47
CA LYS A 5 9.93 3.62 -5.47
C LYS A 5 9.81 2.30 -4.74
N PHE A 6 8.68 1.63 -4.90
CA PHE A 6 8.58 0.22 -4.58
C PHE A 6 9.38 -0.48 -5.69
N GLU A 7 10.67 -0.73 -5.45
CA GLU A 7 11.49 -1.46 -6.38
C GLU A 7 10.87 -2.85 -6.58
N HIS A 8 10.74 -3.26 -7.85
CA HIS A 8 10.31 -4.61 -8.19
C HIS A 8 11.40 -5.57 -7.69
N PRO A 9 11.10 -6.57 -6.85
CA PRO A 9 12.12 -7.49 -6.39
C PRO A 9 12.73 -8.21 -7.59
N GLN A 10 14.06 -8.22 -7.66
CA GLN A 10 14.80 -9.13 -8.52
C GLN A 10 14.34 -10.57 -8.26
N GLU A 11 14.26 -11.38 -9.32
CA GLU A 11 13.90 -12.81 -9.32
C GLU A 11 14.07 -13.46 -7.95
N ILE A 12 12.94 -13.66 -7.26
CA ILE A 12 12.90 -14.10 -5.89
C ILE A 12 13.25 -15.59 -5.89
N ASN A 13 14.53 -15.89 -5.65
CA ASN A 13 15.02 -17.23 -5.42
C ASN A 13 14.12 -17.95 -4.39
N SER A 14 13.87 -19.23 -4.64
CA SER A 14 12.92 -20.14 -3.98
C SER A 14 13.17 -20.42 -2.48
N ALA A 15 13.72 -19.46 -1.74
CA ALA A 15 14.23 -19.59 -0.37
C ALA A 15 13.46 -18.77 0.68
N HIS A 16 12.30 -18.18 0.36
CA HIS A 16 11.36 -17.74 1.41
C HIS A 16 10.65 -18.95 2.01
N MET A 17 11.41 -19.78 2.74
CA MET A 17 10.82 -20.74 3.67
C MET A 17 10.13 -19.95 4.78
N THR A 18 8.81 -19.85 4.69
CA THR A 18 7.85 -19.54 5.77
C THR A 18 8.48 -18.89 7.01
N THR A 19 8.76 -17.59 6.93
CA THR A 19 9.04 -16.80 8.14
C THR A 19 7.82 -16.92 9.05
N SER A 20 8.05 -17.05 10.36
CA SER A 20 6.96 -17.05 11.34
C SER A 20 6.11 -15.80 11.12
N PRO A 21 4.77 -15.86 11.18
CA PRO A 21 3.92 -14.67 11.09
C PRO A 21 4.26 -13.58 12.11
N LEU A 22 5.00 -13.93 13.17
CA LEU A 22 5.49 -13.03 14.22
C LEU A 22 7.03 -12.91 14.22
N ASP A 23 7.68 -13.13 13.09
CA ASP A 23 9.12 -12.90 12.95
C ASP A 23 9.46 -11.44 13.27
N SER A 24 10.36 -11.23 14.22
CA SER A 24 10.69 -9.89 14.73
C SER A 24 11.40 -9.03 13.69
N GLU A 25 12.26 -9.62 12.86
CA GLU A 25 13.03 -8.87 11.86
C GLU A 25 12.10 -8.41 10.76
N GLU A 26 11.22 -9.30 10.30
CA GLU A 26 10.21 -8.95 9.29
C GLU A 26 9.18 -7.95 9.83
N PHE A 27 8.73 -8.09 11.08
CA PHE A 27 7.84 -7.11 11.70
C PHE A 27 8.44 -5.70 11.71
N ILE A 28 9.73 -5.58 12.10
CA ILE A 28 10.44 -4.29 12.10
C ILE A 28 10.56 -3.77 10.67
N ARG A 29 10.98 -4.61 9.71
CA ARG A 29 11.16 -4.23 8.31
C ARG A 29 9.87 -3.69 7.69
N GLN A 30 8.78 -4.44 7.79
CA GLN A 30 7.46 -4.03 7.28
C GLN A 30 6.94 -2.80 8.03
N GLY A 31 7.14 -2.73 9.35
CA GLY A 31 6.74 -1.60 10.17
C GLY A 31 7.37 -0.28 9.70
N HIS A 32 8.67 -0.28 9.39
CA HIS A 32 9.34 0.90 8.83
C HIS A 32 8.72 1.35 7.50
N MET A 33 8.40 0.41 6.61
CA MET A 33 7.77 0.73 5.34
C MET A 33 6.39 1.36 5.52
N VAL A 34 5.59 0.85 6.46
CA VAL A 34 4.26 1.42 6.76
C VAL A 34 4.39 2.83 7.35
N ILE A 35 5.37 3.05 8.22
CA ILE A 35 5.64 4.39 8.79
C ILE A 35 6.01 5.38 7.67
N ASP A 36 6.91 4.99 6.77
CA ASP A 36 7.31 5.84 5.63
C ASP A 36 6.13 6.16 4.71
N PHE A 37 5.30 5.15 4.41
CA PHE A 37 4.07 5.32 3.64
C PHE A 37 3.11 6.33 4.27
N ILE A 38 2.85 6.20 5.58
CA ILE A 38 1.96 7.13 6.30
C ILE A 38 2.55 8.54 6.34
N ALA A 39 3.86 8.66 6.59
CA ALA A 39 4.53 9.95 6.62
C ALA A 39 4.43 10.67 5.26
N ASP A 40 4.62 9.94 4.16
CA ASP A 40 4.51 10.49 2.81
C ASP A 40 3.06 10.82 2.42
N TYR A 41 2.09 10.04 2.89
CA TYR A 41 0.67 10.39 2.79
C TYR A 41 0.39 11.76 3.44
N TYR A 42 0.79 11.98 4.70
CA TYR A 42 0.57 13.29 5.36
C TYR A 42 1.32 14.45 4.69
N LYS A 43 2.53 14.22 4.15
CA LYS A 43 3.25 15.25 3.37
C LYS A 43 2.51 15.65 2.10
N THR A 44 1.66 14.78 1.56
CA THR A 44 1.03 14.94 0.25
C THR A 44 -0.49 14.96 0.28
N ILE A 45 -1.12 14.82 1.46
CA ILE A 45 -2.58 14.74 1.64
C ILE A 45 -3.32 15.91 1.00
N GLU A 46 -2.71 17.09 1.05
CA GLU A 46 -3.20 18.33 0.48
C GLU A 46 -3.29 18.32 -1.06
N LYS A 47 -2.73 17.32 -1.74
CA LYS A 47 -2.86 17.17 -3.20
C LYS A 47 -4.16 16.49 -3.61
N TYR A 48 -4.84 15.83 -2.68
CA TYR A 48 -6.07 15.08 -2.95
C TYR A 48 -7.32 15.93 -2.62
N PRO A 49 -8.46 15.69 -3.30
CA PRO A 49 -9.72 16.34 -2.93
C PRO A 49 -10.21 15.82 -1.57
N VAL A 50 -10.63 16.70 -0.66
CA VAL A 50 -11.07 16.28 0.70
C VAL A 50 -12.18 15.23 0.66
N LEU A 51 -13.16 15.43 -0.23
CA LEU A 51 -14.25 14.48 -0.46
C LEU A 51 -13.91 13.59 -1.66
N SER A 52 -14.09 12.28 -1.50
CA SER A 52 -13.96 11.32 -2.61
C SER A 52 -14.88 11.66 -3.79
N GLN A 53 -14.38 11.51 -5.01
CA GLN A 53 -15.11 11.81 -6.25
C GLN A 53 -15.51 10.55 -7.04
N VAL A 54 -15.32 9.37 -6.47
CA VAL A 54 -15.58 8.09 -7.15
C VAL A 54 -17.06 7.69 -7.14
N GLN A 55 -17.40 6.83 -8.10
CA GLN A 55 -18.73 6.21 -8.15
C GLN A 55 -18.79 4.96 -7.27
N PRO A 56 -19.96 4.62 -6.71
CA PRO A 56 -20.16 3.36 -6.00
C PRO A 56 -19.72 2.16 -6.84
N GLY A 57 -18.97 1.24 -6.21
CA GLY A 57 -18.48 0.02 -6.86
C GLY A 57 -17.24 0.18 -7.75
N TYR A 58 -16.60 1.36 -7.81
CA TYR A 58 -15.39 1.56 -8.61
C TYR A 58 -14.27 0.57 -8.26
N LEU A 59 -14.03 0.34 -6.96
CA LEU A 59 -12.89 -0.47 -6.49
C LEU A 59 -13.07 -1.95 -6.84
N LYS A 60 -14.30 -2.47 -6.76
CA LYS A 60 -14.63 -3.86 -7.14
C LYS A 60 -14.22 -4.18 -8.58
N LYS A 61 -14.26 -3.20 -9.48
CA LYS A 61 -13.86 -3.38 -10.89
C LYS A 61 -12.34 -3.40 -11.10
N ARG A 62 -11.56 -2.97 -10.09
CA ARG A 62 -10.09 -2.92 -10.14
C ARG A 62 -9.44 -4.09 -9.41
N LEU A 63 -10.15 -4.70 -8.45
CA LEU A 63 -9.64 -5.83 -7.67
C LEU A 63 -9.92 -7.17 -8.38
N PRO A 64 -9.09 -8.20 -8.12
CA PRO A 64 -9.37 -9.55 -8.58
C PRO A 64 -10.67 -10.10 -7.97
N GLU A 65 -11.30 -11.04 -8.68
CA GLU A 65 -12.60 -11.62 -8.26
C GLU A 65 -12.48 -12.52 -7.02
N SER A 66 -11.28 -13.05 -6.75
CA SER A 66 -10.97 -13.91 -5.61
C SER A 66 -9.65 -13.51 -4.97
N ALA A 67 -9.45 -13.91 -3.72
CA ALA A 67 -8.16 -13.75 -3.04
C ALA A 67 -7.06 -14.54 -3.75
N SER A 68 -5.82 -14.06 -3.69
CA SER A 68 -4.64 -14.81 -4.13
C SER A 68 -4.47 -16.08 -3.29
N TYR A 69 -4.03 -17.15 -3.93
CA TYR A 69 -3.66 -18.41 -3.25
C TYR A 69 -2.26 -18.34 -2.65
N ASP A 70 -1.39 -17.54 -3.27
CA ASP A 70 0.00 -17.37 -2.88
C ASP A 70 0.20 -16.04 -2.14
N PRO A 71 1.15 -15.98 -1.18
CA PRO A 71 1.46 -14.76 -0.47
C PRO A 71 1.99 -13.68 -1.43
N GLU A 72 1.58 -12.44 -1.18
CA GLU A 72 2.06 -11.26 -1.90
C GLU A 72 3.01 -10.44 -1.01
N PRO A 73 4.09 -9.86 -1.57
CA PRO A 73 4.97 -8.98 -0.83
C PRO A 73 4.25 -7.72 -0.34
N ILE A 74 4.60 -7.22 0.85
CA ILE A 74 4.01 -6.01 1.44
C ILE A 74 4.21 -4.77 0.54
N GLU A 75 5.28 -4.75 -0.24
CA GLU A 75 5.62 -3.71 -1.22
C GLU A 75 4.49 -3.56 -2.25
N ILE A 76 3.97 -4.68 -2.75
CA ILE A 76 2.88 -4.72 -3.73
C ILE A 76 1.58 -4.24 -3.08
N ILE A 77 1.28 -4.71 -1.88
CA ILE A 77 0.08 -4.32 -1.13
C ILE A 77 0.09 -2.80 -0.86
N LEU A 78 1.21 -2.23 -0.41
CA LEU A 78 1.32 -0.80 -0.16
C LEU A 78 1.23 0.04 -1.44
N GLN A 79 1.75 -0.48 -2.56
CA GLN A 79 1.60 0.17 -3.87
C GLN A 79 0.13 0.18 -4.33
N ASP A 80 -0.60 -0.93 -4.14
CA ASP A 80 -2.03 -1.00 -4.46
C ASP A 80 -2.85 -0.05 -3.60
N VAL A 81 -2.52 0.06 -2.29
CA VAL A 81 -3.15 1.05 -1.41
C VAL A 81 -2.86 2.47 -1.92
N HIS A 82 -1.62 2.77 -2.29
CA HIS A 82 -1.23 4.07 -2.84
C HIS A 82 -1.99 4.42 -4.12
N ASP A 83 -2.14 3.48 -5.04
CA ASP A 83 -2.64 3.76 -6.39
C ASP A 83 -4.16 3.66 -6.52
N HIS A 84 -4.78 2.77 -5.76
CA HIS A 84 -6.20 2.42 -5.92
C HIS A 84 -7.08 2.86 -4.77
N ILE A 85 -6.51 3.13 -3.59
CA ILE A 85 -7.28 3.50 -2.40
C ILE A 85 -7.04 4.97 -2.08
N VAL A 86 -5.78 5.37 -1.83
CA VAL A 86 -5.45 6.72 -1.34
C VAL A 86 -6.08 7.85 -2.17
N PRO A 87 -6.01 7.89 -3.51
CA PRO A 87 -6.51 9.03 -4.28
C PRO A 87 -8.03 9.21 -4.19
N ASP A 88 -8.71 8.13 -3.81
CA ASP A 88 -10.16 7.98 -3.88
C ASP A 88 -10.80 7.96 -2.47
N LEU A 89 -10.04 8.27 -1.41
CA LEU A 89 -10.55 8.41 -0.04
C LEU A 89 -11.22 9.77 0.20
N THR A 90 -12.11 9.82 1.19
CA THR A 90 -12.42 11.09 1.87
C THR A 90 -11.31 11.36 2.89
N HIS A 91 -10.49 12.37 2.65
CA HIS A 91 -9.29 12.70 3.42
C HIS A 91 -9.61 13.54 4.66
N TRP A 92 -10.16 12.91 5.71
CA TRP A 92 -10.57 13.57 6.95
C TRP A 92 -9.45 14.32 7.70
N GLN A 93 -8.19 13.96 7.45
CA GLN A 93 -7.03 14.62 8.08
C GLN A 93 -6.50 15.80 7.26
N SER A 94 -7.14 16.10 6.11
CA SER A 94 -6.87 17.33 5.36
C SER A 94 -7.11 18.54 6.25
N THR A 95 -6.28 19.57 6.08
CA THR A 95 -6.43 20.84 6.83
C THR A 95 -7.39 21.83 6.15
N ARG A 96 -7.93 21.47 4.99
CA ARG A 96 -8.92 22.24 4.22
C ARG A 96 -10.35 21.81 4.45
#